data_AF-A0A1S1RJ09-F1
#
_entry.id   AF-A0A1S1RJ09-F1
#
_cell.length_a   1.000
_cell.length_b   1.000
_cell.length_c   1.000
_cell.angle_alpha   90.00
_cell.angle_beta   90.00
_cell.angle_gamma   90.00
#
_symmetry.space_group_name_H-M   'P 1'
#
loop_
_entity.id
_entity.type
_entity.pdbx_description
1 polymer ?
#
loop_
_entity_poly.entity_id
_entity_poly.type
_entity_poly.pdbx_seq_one_letter_code
_entity_poly.pdbx_strand_id
1 'polypeptide(L)'
;MGKSGRGDELTPGEVRRLALAAQGLIRPHGPAPAGARAIRNLFDLVGVVQIDSANVLARAHYLPGFSRFGPYPTNALDSHVHTDRKAFEYWAHEASLVPVQWQPLFRWRAERALATELRTLARWLELDGIEVEPRGSLAGALACELGSRSVSGTSSERSAV
;
A
#
# COMPACT_ATOMS: atom_id res chain seq x y z
N MET A 1 48.16 9.14 18.91
CA MET A 1 47.07 8.31 19.45
C MET A 1 46.28 7.72 18.28
N GLY A 2 46.79 6.67 17.64
CA GLY A 2 46.17 6.05 16.47
C GLY A 2 45.07 5.09 16.89
N LYS A 3 43.84 5.31 16.43
CA LYS A 3 42.78 4.32 16.60
C LYS A 3 43.09 3.12 15.71
N SER A 4 43.60 2.05 16.32
CA SER A 4 43.48 0.71 15.79
C SER A 4 41.99 0.36 15.82
N GLY A 5 41.29 0.54 14.70
CA GLY A 5 39.98 -0.06 14.47
C GLY A 5 40.19 -1.44 13.87
N ARG A 6 39.57 -2.48 14.43
CA ARG A 6 39.42 -3.78 13.76
C ARG A 6 38.83 -3.53 12.38
N GLY A 7 39.27 -4.27 11.36
CA GLY A 7 38.80 -4.13 9.96
C GLY A 7 37.30 -4.34 9.72
N ASP A 8 36.50 -4.42 10.78
CA ASP A 8 35.05 -4.68 10.80
C ASP A 8 34.22 -3.49 11.33
N GLU A 9 34.83 -2.39 11.81
CA GLU A 9 34.09 -1.23 12.35
C GLU A 9 33.93 -0.10 11.33
N LEU A 10 32.69 0.19 10.93
CA LEU A 10 32.35 1.32 10.07
C LEU A 10 32.28 2.63 10.87
N THR A 11 32.93 3.68 10.37
CA THR A 11 32.76 5.04 10.90
C THR A 11 31.34 5.58 10.63
N PRO A 12 30.84 6.55 11.41
CA PRO A 12 29.53 7.16 11.14
C PRO A 12 29.39 7.75 9.73
N GLY A 13 30.49 8.25 9.15
CA GLY A 13 30.52 8.76 7.78
C GLY A 13 30.35 7.66 6.74
N GLU A 14 30.95 6.49 6.97
CA GLU A 14 30.79 5.31 6.10
C GLU A 14 29.38 4.74 6.19
N VAL A 15 28.84 4.60 7.41
CA VAL A 15 27.44 4.17 7.63
C VAL A 15 26.47 5.11 6.92
N ARG A 16 26.67 6.43 7.01
CA ARG A 16 25.83 7.41 6.31
C ARG A 16 25.88 7.22 4.80
N ARG A 17 27.08 7.07 4.22
CA ARG A 17 27.23 6.86 2.77
C ARG A 17 26.56 5.56 2.34
N LEU A 18 26.72 4.48 3.11
CA LEU A 18 26.08 3.20 2.83
C LEU A 18 24.56 3.31 2.88
N ALA A 19 24.01 4.01 3.89
CA ALA A 19 22.57 4.24 4.00
C ALA A 19 22.02 5.04 2.81
N LEU A 20 22.68 6.15 2.43
CA LEU A 20 22.28 6.95 1.28
C LEU A 20 22.40 6.15 -0.04
N ALA A 21 23.42 5.31 -0.17
CA ALA A 21 23.61 4.41 -1.31
C ALA A 21 22.50 3.36 -1.41
N ALA A 22 22.18 2.71 -0.29
CA ALA A 22 21.13 1.71 -0.19
C ALA A 22 19.75 2.30 -0.52
N GLN A 23 19.51 3.57 -0.19
CA GLN A 23 18.29 4.29 -0.55
C GLN A 23 18.29 4.85 -1.98
N GLY A 24 19.41 4.73 -2.71
CA GLY A 24 19.57 5.23 -4.09
C GLY A 24 19.70 6.75 -4.21
N LEU A 25 20.09 7.45 -3.14
CA LEU A 25 20.14 8.92 -3.09
C LEU A 25 21.47 9.51 -3.57
N ILE A 26 22.48 8.69 -3.80
CA ILE A 26 23.79 9.13 -4.33
C ILE A 26 24.03 8.68 -5.76
N ARG A 27 23.05 8.03 -6.40
CA ARG A 27 23.18 7.61 -7.79
C ARG A 27 23.07 8.84 -8.69
N PRO A 28 23.99 9.04 -9.64
CA PRO A 28 23.85 10.11 -10.61
C PRO A 28 22.59 9.89 -11.43
N HIS A 29 21.89 10.97 -11.74
CA HIS A 29 20.71 10.91 -12.59
C HIS A 29 21.12 10.62 -14.04
N GLY A 30 20.30 9.83 -14.73
CA GLY A 30 20.49 9.56 -16.15
C GLY A 30 20.24 10.82 -17.00
N PRO A 31 20.73 10.84 -18.25
CA PRO A 31 20.57 11.98 -19.15
C PRO A 31 19.13 12.16 -19.67
N ALA A 32 18.29 11.13 -19.57
CA ALA A 32 16.90 11.15 -20.01
C ALA A 32 15.94 11.13 -18.82
N PRO A 33 14.76 11.77 -18.93
CA PRO A 33 13.73 11.71 -17.91
C PRO A 33 13.37 10.27 -17.57
N ALA A 34 13.15 10.01 -16.28
CA ALA A 34 12.86 8.68 -15.80
C ALA A 34 11.47 8.21 -16.28
N GLY A 35 11.39 7.01 -16.86
CA GLY A 35 10.12 6.43 -17.35
C GLY A 35 9.54 5.36 -16.43
N ALA A 36 8.58 4.57 -16.93
CA ALA A 36 7.88 3.52 -16.17
C ALA A 36 8.82 2.48 -15.51
N ARG A 37 9.99 2.22 -16.10
CA ARG A 37 11.02 1.35 -15.49
C ARG A 37 11.58 1.95 -14.20
N ALA A 38 11.80 3.27 -14.16
CA ALA A 38 12.30 3.93 -12.97
C ALA A 38 11.29 3.92 -11.83
N ILE A 39 9.99 4.03 -12.14
CA ILE A 39 8.91 3.88 -11.16
C ILE A 39 8.89 2.47 -10.57
N ARG A 40 9.02 1.42 -11.38
CA ARG A 40 9.15 0.04 -10.85
C ARG A 40 10.36 -0.09 -9.93
N ASN A 41 11.51 0.38 -10.39
CA ASN A 41 12.75 0.35 -9.60
C ASN A 41 12.63 1.16 -8.30
N LEU A 42 11.80 2.21 -8.24
CA LEU A 42 11.51 2.93 -7.01
C LEU A 42 10.87 1.99 -5.99
N PHE A 43 9.79 1.30 -6.37
CA PHE A 43 9.10 0.36 -5.50
C PHE A 43 10.00 -0.82 -5.10
N ASP A 44 10.83 -1.34 -6.00
CA ASP A 44 11.81 -2.38 -5.68
C ASP A 44 12.85 -1.92 -4.65
N LEU A 45 13.17 -0.62 -4.64
CA LEU A 45 14.21 -0.03 -3.79
C LEU A 45 13.68 0.39 -2.42
N VAL A 46 12.53 1.08 -2.37
CA VAL A 46 12.00 1.65 -1.11
C VAL A 46 10.88 0.82 -0.50
N GLY A 47 10.35 -0.15 -1.23
CA GLY A 47 9.24 -0.99 -0.81
C GLY A 47 7.90 -0.27 -0.86
N VAL A 48 7.73 0.82 -0.10
CA VAL A 48 6.47 1.58 -0.01
C VAL A 48 6.71 3.07 -0.24
N VAL A 49 5.70 3.75 -0.76
CA VAL A 49 5.67 5.22 -0.90
C VAL A 49 4.51 5.75 -0.08
N GLN A 50 4.80 6.54 0.95
CA GLN A 50 3.75 7.15 1.79
C GLN A 50 2.95 8.18 0.97
N ILE A 51 1.63 8.15 1.15
CA ILE A 51 0.67 9.08 0.57
C ILE A 51 0.45 10.20 1.58
N ASP A 52 0.50 11.45 1.12
CA ASP A 52 0.23 12.61 1.94
C ASP A 52 -0.59 13.64 1.15
N SER A 53 -1.45 14.36 1.87
CA SER A 53 -2.20 15.52 1.38
C SER A 53 -1.34 16.79 1.27
N ALA A 54 -0.18 16.84 1.93
CA ALA A 54 0.71 18.00 1.88
C ALA A 54 1.19 18.31 0.45
N ASN A 55 1.03 19.58 0.03
CA ASN A 55 1.30 20.03 -1.34
C ASN A 55 1.94 21.43 -1.39
N VAL A 56 2.86 21.75 -0.47
CA VAL A 56 3.52 23.07 -0.43
C VAL A 56 4.40 23.32 -1.66
N LEU A 57 5.03 22.27 -2.18
CA LEU A 57 5.84 22.30 -3.39
C LEU A 57 5.21 21.41 -4.48
N ALA A 58 4.98 20.16 -4.11
CA ALA A 58 4.26 19.13 -4.85
C ALA A 58 3.71 18.14 -3.83
N ARG A 59 2.82 17.24 -4.26
CA ARG A 59 2.35 16.15 -3.40
C ARG A 59 3.55 15.31 -2.94
N ALA A 60 3.62 15.01 -1.64
CA ALA A 60 4.81 14.41 -1.04
C ALA A 60 5.22 13.08 -1.71
N HIS A 61 4.26 12.24 -2.12
CA HIS A 61 4.49 10.96 -2.80
C HIS A 61 5.17 11.07 -4.17
N TYR A 62 5.29 12.27 -4.75
CA TYR A 62 6.09 12.48 -5.96
C TYR A 62 7.58 12.70 -5.70
N LEU A 63 7.93 13.20 -4.50
CA LEU A 63 9.29 13.56 -4.13
C LEU A 63 10.24 12.37 -4.04
N PRO A 64 9.85 11.17 -3.53
CA PRO A 64 10.74 10.01 -3.49
C PRO A 64 11.30 9.61 -4.85
N GLY A 65 10.51 9.75 -5.92
CA GLY A 65 10.97 9.52 -7.29
C GLY A 65 11.94 10.60 -7.74
N PHE A 66 11.54 11.86 -7.58
CA PHE A 66 12.36 13.02 -7.96
C PHE A 66 13.74 12.99 -7.30
N SER A 67 13.83 12.71 -6.00
CA SER A 67 15.09 12.65 -5.25
C SER A 67 16.06 11.55 -5.72
N ARG A 68 15.59 10.54 -6.47
CA ARG A 68 16.40 9.37 -6.88
C ARG A 68 16.80 9.40 -8.34
N PHE A 69 15.91 9.85 -9.22
CA PHE A 69 16.14 9.84 -10.67
C PHE A 69 15.89 11.18 -11.34
N GLY A 70 15.70 12.26 -10.58
CA GLY A 70 15.52 13.61 -11.10
C GLY A 70 14.13 13.85 -11.71
N PRO A 71 13.99 14.84 -12.60
CA PRO A 71 12.73 15.15 -13.27
C PRO A 71 12.14 13.94 -13.99
N TYR A 72 10.86 13.69 -13.74
CA TYR A 72 10.08 12.63 -14.38
C TYR A 72 8.63 13.09 -14.52
N PRO A 73 7.87 12.53 -15.46
CA PRO A 73 6.47 12.86 -15.58
C PRO A 73 5.68 12.16 -14.46
N THR A 74 5.06 12.93 -13.56
CA THR A 74 4.37 12.38 -12.38
C THR A 74 3.21 11.45 -12.74
N ASN A 75 2.62 11.63 -13.91
CA ASN A 75 1.61 10.70 -14.45
C ASN A 75 2.16 9.27 -14.63
N ALA A 76 3.47 9.06 -14.71
CA ALA A 76 4.05 7.72 -14.75
C ALA A 76 3.84 7.00 -13.41
N LEU A 77 3.88 7.71 -12.29
CA LEU A 77 3.52 7.14 -10.99
C LEU A 77 2.01 6.91 -10.93
N ASP A 78 1.20 7.88 -11.32
CA ASP A 78 -0.26 7.77 -11.28
C ASP A 78 -0.76 6.62 -12.18
N SER A 79 -0.20 6.46 -13.39
CA SER A 79 -0.50 5.33 -14.27
C SER A 79 -0.04 4.01 -13.66
N HIS A 80 1.13 3.95 -13.02
CA HIS A 80 1.60 2.74 -12.35
C HIS A 80 0.62 2.24 -11.27
N VAL A 81 0.01 3.16 -10.53
CA VAL A 81 -0.94 2.87 -9.46
C VAL A 81 -2.35 2.61 -10.01
N HIS A 82 -2.89 3.54 -10.79
CA HIS A 82 -4.32 3.56 -11.10
C HIS A 82 -4.66 2.89 -12.44
N THR A 83 -3.77 2.99 -13.44
CA THR A 83 -3.98 2.39 -14.77
C THR A 83 -3.45 0.96 -14.83
N ASP A 84 -2.16 0.78 -14.53
CA ASP A 84 -1.46 -0.50 -14.62
C ASP A 84 -1.72 -1.39 -13.39
N ARG A 85 -2.26 -0.82 -12.31
CA ARG A 85 -2.59 -1.50 -11.04
C ARG A 85 -1.43 -2.32 -10.49
N LYS A 86 -0.22 -1.76 -10.57
CA LYS A 86 1.02 -2.39 -10.08
C LYS A 86 1.33 -2.03 -8.63
N ALA A 87 0.66 -1.02 -8.10
CA ALA A 87 0.62 -0.71 -6.68
C ALA A 87 -0.82 -0.44 -6.25
N PHE A 88 -1.11 -0.61 -4.96
CA PHE A 88 -2.41 -0.37 -4.35
C PHE A 88 -2.24 0.47 -3.07
N GLU A 89 -3.31 1.15 -2.68
CA GLU A 89 -3.35 1.93 -1.46
C GLU A 89 -3.62 1.02 -0.26
N TYR A 90 -2.81 1.17 0.78
CA TYR A 90 -2.94 0.38 2.00
C TYR A 90 -2.40 1.12 3.21
N TRP A 91 -3.00 0.86 4.37
CA TRP A 91 -2.47 1.34 5.65
C TRP A 91 -1.32 0.43 6.09
N ALA A 92 -0.11 0.67 5.56
CA ALA A 92 1.09 -0.09 5.93
C ALA A 92 1.62 0.37 7.30
N HIS A 93 2.76 1.07 7.34
CA HIS A 93 3.13 1.87 8.51
C HIS A 93 2.14 3.05 8.67
N GLU A 94 1.84 3.70 7.54
CA GLU A 94 0.84 4.76 7.36
C GLU A 94 0.13 4.58 6.00
N ALA A 95 -0.74 5.51 5.59
CA ALA A 95 -1.34 5.52 4.27
C ALA A 95 -0.24 5.48 3.19
N SER A 96 -0.17 4.39 2.42
CA SER A 96 0.95 4.10 1.53
C SER A 96 0.50 3.49 0.21
N LEU A 97 1.26 3.76 -0.85
CA LEU A 97 1.29 2.98 -2.07
C LEU A 97 2.20 1.77 -1.85
N VAL A 98 1.64 0.58 -2.03
CA VAL A 98 2.30 -0.70 -1.78
C VAL A 98 2.29 -1.52 -3.07
N PRO A 99 3.39 -2.23 -3.41
CA PRO A 99 3.43 -3.06 -4.60
C PRO A 99 2.36 -4.15 -4.56
N VAL A 100 1.65 -4.36 -5.67
CA VAL A 100 0.49 -5.27 -5.73
C VAL A 100 0.87 -6.72 -5.42
N GLN A 101 2.11 -7.13 -5.73
CA GLN A 101 2.62 -8.46 -5.39
C GLN A 101 2.71 -8.71 -3.87
N TRP A 102 2.69 -7.67 -3.04
CA TRP A 102 2.67 -7.80 -1.58
C TRP A 102 1.25 -7.91 -1.02
N GLN A 103 0.21 -7.75 -1.84
CA GLN A 103 -1.18 -7.87 -1.39
C GLN A 103 -1.46 -9.16 -0.58
N PRO A 104 -0.95 -10.35 -0.98
CA PRO A 104 -1.16 -11.58 -0.19
C PRO A 104 -0.59 -11.50 1.23
N LEU A 105 0.50 -10.74 1.45
CA LEU A 105 1.13 -10.57 2.77
C LEU A 105 0.27 -9.76 3.74
N PHE A 106 -0.57 -8.86 3.19
CA PHE A 106 -1.40 -7.92 3.95
C PHE A 106 -2.88 -8.32 4.01
N ARG A 107 -3.28 -9.24 3.14
CA ARG A 107 -4.68 -9.60 2.88
C ARG A 107 -5.45 -9.99 4.15
N TRP A 108 -4.88 -10.87 4.97
CA TRP A 108 -5.51 -11.34 6.21
C TRP A 108 -5.83 -10.19 7.18
N ARG A 109 -4.96 -9.17 7.26
CA ARG A 109 -5.18 -8.00 8.12
C ARG A 109 -6.26 -7.09 7.53
N ALA A 110 -6.28 -6.94 6.21
CA ALA A 110 -7.33 -6.18 5.52
C ALA A 110 -8.71 -6.82 5.69
N GLU A 111 -8.81 -8.14 5.57
CA GLU A 111 -10.05 -8.91 5.75
C GLU A 111 -10.63 -8.71 7.15
N ARG A 112 -9.79 -8.84 8.18
CA ARG A 112 -10.18 -8.63 9.59
C ARG A 112 -10.57 -7.19 9.91
N ALA A 113 -9.78 -6.23 9.40
CA ALA A 113 -10.07 -4.81 9.59
C ALA A 113 -11.41 -4.45 8.94
N LEU A 114 -11.63 -4.87 7.69
CA LEU A 114 -12.88 -4.63 6.97
C LEU A 114 -14.08 -5.26 7.68
N ALA A 115 -13.98 -6.50 8.15
CA ALA A 115 -15.06 -7.11 8.93
C ALA A 115 -15.37 -6.33 10.22
N THR A 116 -14.33 -5.80 10.89
CA THR A 116 -14.49 -4.96 12.09
C THR A 116 -15.19 -3.64 11.76
N GLU A 117 -14.73 -2.95 10.71
CA GLU A 117 -15.34 -1.70 10.26
C GLU A 117 -16.80 -1.88 9.84
N LEU A 118 -17.11 -2.95 9.08
CA LEU A 118 -18.49 -3.24 8.71
C LEU A 118 -19.39 -3.45 9.92
N ARG A 119 -18.93 -4.15 10.97
CA ARG A 119 -19.68 -4.30 12.22
C ARG A 119 -19.88 -2.98 12.94
N THR A 120 -18.85 -2.13 12.98
CA THR A 120 -18.93 -0.79 13.57
C THR A 120 -19.96 0.05 12.83
N LEU A 121 -19.92 0.07 11.50
CA LEU A 121 -20.88 0.78 10.67
C LEU A 121 -22.30 0.25 10.82
N ALA A 122 -22.50 -1.06 10.83
CA ALA A 122 -23.82 -1.67 11.04
C ALA A 122 -24.43 -1.27 12.39
N ARG A 123 -23.62 -1.27 13.46
CA ARG A 123 -24.06 -0.79 14.78
C ARG A 123 -24.41 0.70 14.76
N TRP A 124 -23.60 1.52 14.09
CA TRP A 124 -23.83 2.95 14.02
C TRP A 124 -25.08 3.31 13.20
N LEU A 125 -25.36 2.54 12.16
CA LEU A 125 -26.53 2.69 11.29
C LEU A 125 -27.78 1.93 11.78
N GLU A 126 -27.71 1.29 12.96
CA GLU A 126 -28.81 0.49 13.53
C GLU A 126 -29.31 -0.62 12.60
N LEU A 127 -28.40 -1.27 11.86
CA LEU A 127 -28.72 -2.38 10.96
C LEU A 127 -28.80 -3.71 11.72
N ASP A 128 -29.77 -4.56 11.36
CA ASP A 128 -29.99 -5.88 11.97
C ASP A 128 -28.86 -6.90 11.69
N GLY A 129 -28.08 -6.66 10.65
CA GLY A 129 -27.01 -7.56 10.22
C GLY A 129 -26.27 -7.10 8.98
N ILE A 130 -25.28 -7.90 8.58
CA ILE A 130 -24.48 -7.70 7.38
C ILE A 130 -24.60 -8.98 6.54
N GLU A 131 -25.00 -8.83 5.29
CA GLU A 131 -25.04 -9.91 4.31
C GLU A 131 -23.85 -9.79 3.35
N VAL A 132 -23.15 -10.91 3.14
CA VAL A 132 -22.00 -10.96 2.22
C VAL A 132 -22.38 -11.76 0.99
N GLU A 133 -22.57 -11.04 -0.11
CA GLU A 133 -22.73 -11.65 -1.43
C GLU A 133 -21.44 -12.36 -1.87
N PRO A 134 -21.52 -13.51 -2.57
CA PRO A 134 -20.35 -14.26 -3.05
C PRO A 134 -19.70 -13.59 -4.27
N ARG A 135 -19.35 -12.30 -4.15
CA ARG A 135 -18.78 -11.48 -5.22
C ARG A 135 -17.42 -10.93 -4.83
N GLY A 136 -16.47 -11.11 -5.74
CA GLY A 136 -15.11 -10.64 -5.56
C GLY A 136 -14.29 -11.52 -4.62
N SER A 137 -13.00 -11.20 -4.52
CA SER A 137 -12.06 -12.09 -3.86
C SER A 137 -12.13 -12.07 -2.32
N LEU A 138 -12.76 -11.07 -1.71
CA LEU A 138 -12.88 -10.94 -0.26
C LEU A 138 -14.11 -11.65 0.33
N ALA A 139 -15.09 -12.03 -0.51
CA ALA A 139 -16.39 -12.52 -0.05
C ALA A 139 -16.28 -13.72 0.91
N GLY A 140 -15.48 -14.74 0.55
CA GLY A 140 -15.32 -15.93 1.38
C GLY A 140 -14.69 -15.62 2.74
N ALA A 141 -13.65 -14.79 2.76
CA ALA A 141 -12.99 -14.39 4.00
C ALA A 141 -13.90 -13.52 4.89
N LEU A 142 -14.63 -12.58 4.28
CA LEU A 142 -15.60 -11.74 5.00
C LEU A 142 -16.77 -12.55 5.56
N ALA A 143 -17.32 -13.50 4.81
CA ALA A 143 -18.38 -14.37 5.29
C ALA A 143 -17.91 -15.21 6.49
N CYS A 144 -16.66 -15.70 6.45
CA CYS A 144 -16.04 -16.40 7.58
C CYS A 144 -15.84 -15.48 8.79
N GLU A 145 -15.24 -14.31 8.58
CA GLU A 145 -14.93 -13.36 9.66
C GLU A 145 -16.17 -12.73 10.29
N LEU A 146 -17.21 -12.43 9.51
CA LEU A 146 -18.46 -11.83 10.01
C LEU A 146 -19.37 -12.85 10.72
N GLY A 147 -19.17 -14.13 10.44
CA GLY A 147 -20.06 -15.21 10.87
C GLY A 147 -21.29 -15.25 9.97
N SER A 148 -21.51 -16.37 9.29
CA SER A 148 -22.70 -16.56 8.46
C SER A 148 -23.95 -16.55 9.34
N ARG A 149 -24.70 -15.44 9.36
CA ARG A 149 -26.14 -15.58 9.48
C ARG A 149 -26.62 -16.08 8.13
N SER A 150 -26.78 -17.40 8.03
CA SER A 150 -27.50 -18.02 6.93
C SER A 150 -28.90 -17.41 6.90
N VAL A 151 -29.23 -16.68 5.85
CA VAL A 151 -30.61 -16.28 5.58
C VAL A 151 -31.38 -17.57 5.26
N SER A 152 -32.07 -18.13 6.25
CA SER A 152 -33.17 -19.04 5.96
C SER A 152 -34.26 -18.17 5.36
N GLY A 153 -34.33 -18.15 4.03
CA GLY A 153 -35.44 -17.54 3.31
C GLY A 153 -36.74 -18.17 3.78
N THR A 154 -37.49 -17.45 4.62
CA THR A 154 -38.88 -17.81 4.89
C THR A 154 -39.67 -17.48 3.63
N SER A 155 -39.83 -18.49 2.78
CA SER A 155 -40.93 -18.59 1.83
C SER A 155 -42.24 -18.48 2.61
N SER A 156 -42.78 -17.27 2.69
CA SER A 156 -44.18 -17.04 3.02
C SER A 156 -44.94 -16.93 1.70
N GLU A 157 -45.57 -18.04 1.35
CA GLU A 157 -46.69 -18.11 0.42
C GLU A 157 -47.69 -17.00 0.77
N ARG A 158 -47.86 -16.03 -0.12
CA ARG A 158 -49.11 -15.27 -0.18
C ARG A 158 -50.12 -16.15 -0.89
N SER A 159 -50.86 -16.88 -0.06
CA SER A 159 -52.14 -17.49 -0.40
C SER A 159 -53.02 -16.47 -1.11
N ALA A 160 -53.65 -16.94 -2.18
CA ALA A 160 -54.82 -16.33 -2.78
C ALA A 160 -55.86 -15.98 -1.70
N VAL A 161 -56.38 -14.75 -1.77
CA VAL A 161 -57.80 -14.38 -1.76
C VAL A 161 -57.93 -13.09 -2.57
#